data_AF-A0A6N0LNQ3-F1
#
_entry.id   AF-A0A6N0LNQ3-F1
#
_cell.length_a   1.000
_cell.length_b   1.000
_cell.length_c   1.000
_cell.angle_alpha   90.00
_cell.angle_beta   90.00
_cell.angle_gamma   90.00
#
_symmetry.space_group_name_H-M   'P 1'
#
loop_
_entity.id
_entity.type
_entity.pdbx_description
1 polymer ?
#
loop_
_entity_poly.entity_id
_entity_poly.type
_entity_poly.pdbx_seq_one_letter_code
_entity_poly.pdbx_strand_id
1 'polypeptide(L)'
;MKLAKAISLTAGLSAACIITGLIIKQPMLKSLGKVTALGAISIGVIVKLNSAKADKERQLAAFKQEKTSQQHKFEKTQNELNKLGKKFQTQDTRQRLHLANVQKLQHQQKVILATVTSLEKKLDFYEKAASQKAENLKDNFNKNSVKPVIESQESITRVYIDGNNLSFAVDGLQIELDYDALRIELSQDTSRTNFKYYTGIHSPMNDGQRRFIDYLKYQRYEVIGLPISARPDSKTFKTVGDDVKIAVDMIREVKKGDDVILVSGDGDFIPVVEEIQCRGVKVTVVAKKSMLSEQLSKIADEVIYLDDIQYKLAKYRKFDAA
;
A
#
# COMPACT_ATOMS: atom_id res chain seq x y z
N MET A 1 47.88 26.06 45.03
CA MET A 1 49.14 25.95 45.81
C MET A 1 50.14 26.95 45.25
N LYS A 2 50.93 27.59 46.14
CA LYS A 2 51.75 28.81 45.97
C LYS A 2 50.87 30.07 46.14
N LEU A 3 50.96 30.87 47.21
CA LEU A 3 52.12 31.29 47.99
C LEU A 3 51.76 31.40 49.48
N ALA A 4 52.35 30.55 50.32
CA ALA A 4 52.44 30.74 51.76
C ALA A 4 53.88 31.21 52.06
N LYS A 5 54.07 32.50 52.36
CA LYS A 5 55.18 33.08 53.15
C LYS A 5 55.16 34.62 53.09
N ALA A 6 54.54 35.21 54.10
CA ALA A 6 54.84 36.52 54.68
C ALA A 6 54.11 36.56 56.04
N ILE A 7 54.53 35.75 57.02
CA ILE A 7 55.38 36.16 58.16
C ILE A 7 54.70 37.34 58.89
N SER A 8 53.90 37.09 59.93
CA SER A 8 54.40 36.93 61.31
C SER A 8 55.38 38.01 61.72
N LEU A 9 54.92 39.26 61.85
CA LEU A 9 55.57 40.26 62.69
C LEU A 9 54.54 41.34 63.07
N THR A 10 54.05 41.25 64.31
CA THR A 10 53.53 42.33 65.20
C THR A 10 52.67 41.73 66.33
N ALA A 11 53.11 40.59 66.88
CA ALA A 11 52.99 40.37 68.32
C ALA A 11 54.19 41.07 68.95
N GLY A 12 53.97 42.15 69.72
CA GLY A 12 55.05 42.86 70.42
C GLY A 12 55.07 44.37 70.20
N LEU A 13 54.09 45.08 70.75
CA LEU A 13 54.23 46.47 71.21
C LEU A 13 53.26 46.70 72.38
N SER A 14 53.57 46.02 73.48
CA SER A 14 52.98 46.25 74.80
C SER A 14 54.06 46.02 75.85
N ALA A 15 55.04 46.95 75.92
CA ALA A 15 55.84 47.21 77.12
C ALA A 15 56.87 48.34 76.85
N ALA A 16 56.41 49.57 76.65
CA ALA A 16 57.19 50.80 76.90
C ALA A 16 56.30 52.03 76.72
N CYS A 17 55.47 52.32 77.72
CA CYS A 17 55.07 53.68 78.14
C CYS A 17 54.19 53.56 79.40
N ILE A 18 54.72 52.93 80.45
CA ILE A 18 54.43 53.40 81.80
C ILE A 18 55.44 54.53 82.01
N ILE A 19 54.96 55.77 81.93
CA ILE A 19 55.40 56.97 82.67
C ILE A 19 54.76 58.19 81.99
N THR A 20 54.16 59.04 82.82
CA THR A 20 53.41 60.29 82.56
C THR A 20 51.99 60.13 82.03
N GLY A 21 51.05 60.51 82.90
CA GLY A 21 49.63 60.51 82.62
C GLY A 21 49.17 61.66 81.73
N LEU A 22 47.86 61.83 81.76
CA LEU A 22 47.03 62.87 81.14
C LEU A 22 46.45 62.54 79.75
N ILE A 23 45.26 61.93 79.83
CA ILE A 23 44.02 62.44 79.22
C ILE A 23 44.21 63.02 77.81
N ILE A 24 44.15 62.16 76.78
CA ILE A 24 43.61 62.56 75.48
C ILE A 24 42.62 61.49 75.00
N LYS A 25 41.36 61.92 74.90
CA LYS A 25 40.21 61.22 74.34
C LYS A 25 40.59 60.40 73.09
N GLN A 26 40.23 59.12 73.07
CA GLN A 26 40.27 58.31 71.84
C GLN A 26 38.85 57.86 71.44
N PRO A 27 38.07 58.73 70.77
CA PRO A 27 36.90 58.30 69.99
C PRO A 27 37.28 57.35 68.83
N MET A 28 38.57 57.33 68.45
CA MET A 28 39.15 56.53 67.35
C MET A 28 39.08 55.01 67.54
N LEU A 29 39.30 54.48 68.75
CA LEU A 29 39.25 53.02 69.01
C LEU A 29 37.81 52.45 68.98
N LYS A 30 36.82 53.23 69.44
CA LYS A 30 35.40 52.87 69.34
C LYS A 30 34.87 52.95 67.90
N SER A 31 35.36 53.88 67.09
CA SER A 31 35.04 53.93 65.66
C SER A 31 35.71 52.78 64.89
N LEU A 32 36.95 52.42 65.23
CA LEU A 32 37.67 51.32 64.57
C LEU A 32 37.02 49.95 64.80
N GLY A 33 36.53 49.69 66.02
CA GLY A 33 35.78 48.46 66.35
C GLY A 33 34.40 48.37 65.70
N LYS A 34 33.72 49.50 65.48
CA LYS A 34 32.45 49.55 64.73
C LYS A 34 32.64 49.35 63.23
N VAL A 35 33.73 49.88 62.66
CA VAL A 35 34.07 49.71 61.24
C VAL A 35 34.48 48.27 60.92
N THR A 36 35.24 47.61 61.80
CA THR A 36 35.56 46.17 61.65
C THR A 36 34.34 45.26 61.83
N ALA A 37 33.43 45.57 62.77
CA ALA A 37 32.18 44.83 62.93
C ALA A 37 31.23 44.97 61.72
N LEU A 38 31.10 46.17 61.15
CA LEU A 38 30.31 46.42 59.94
C LEU A 38 30.92 45.73 58.70
N GLY A 39 32.26 45.70 58.61
CA GLY A 39 32.97 44.94 57.57
C GLY A 39 32.74 43.43 57.67
N ALA A 40 32.78 42.85 58.87
CA ALA A 40 32.53 41.42 59.09
C ALA A 40 31.07 41.03 58.78
N ILE A 41 30.10 41.87 59.15
CA ILE A 41 28.68 41.67 58.82
C ILE A 41 28.46 41.78 57.30
N SER A 42 29.10 42.75 56.63
CA SER A 42 28.99 42.92 55.17
C SER A 42 29.61 41.74 54.41
N ILE A 43 30.78 41.25 54.84
CA ILE A 43 31.40 40.05 54.29
C ILE A 43 30.53 38.81 54.56
N GLY A 44 29.97 38.65 55.76
CA GLY A 44 29.07 37.56 56.10
C GLY A 44 27.77 37.54 55.28
N VAL A 45 27.20 38.72 54.99
CA VAL A 45 26.03 38.88 54.11
C VAL A 45 26.40 38.57 52.65
N ILE A 46 27.55 39.04 52.16
CA ILE A 46 28.04 38.74 50.81
C ILE A 46 28.32 37.25 50.65
N VAL A 47 28.93 36.59 51.64
CA VAL A 47 29.20 35.14 51.62
C VAL A 47 27.88 34.36 51.61
N LYS A 48 26.89 34.73 52.42
CA LYS A 48 25.55 34.08 52.43
C LYS A 48 24.77 34.30 51.13
N LEU A 49 24.86 35.50 50.53
CA LEU A 49 24.24 35.78 49.23
C LEU A 49 24.91 34.99 48.10
N ASN A 50 26.25 34.90 48.12
CA ASN A 50 27.01 34.13 47.14
C ASN A 50 26.77 32.62 47.28
N SER A 51 26.66 32.09 48.51
CA SER A 51 26.32 30.68 48.73
C SER A 51 24.89 30.36 48.29
N ALA A 52 23.92 31.21 48.61
CA ALA A 52 22.53 31.04 48.17
C ALA A 52 22.37 31.15 46.64
N LYS A 53 23.15 32.01 45.98
CA LYS A 53 23.21 32.09 44.52
C LYS A 53 23.83 30.82 43.91
N ALA A 54 24.93 30.34 44.49
CA ALA A 54 25.58 29.10 44.05
C ALA A 54 24.67 27.87 44.22
N ASP A 55 23.87 27.80 45.30
CA ASP A 55 22.92 26.71 45.52
C ASP A 55 21.76 26.74 44.52
N LYS A 56 21.21 27.92 44.20
CA LYS A 56 20.21 28.08 43.14
C LYS A 56 20.75 27.72 41.76
N GLU A 57 21.98 28.09 41.45
CA GLU A 57 22.64 27.73 40.18
C GLU A 57 22.87 26.21 40.08
N ARG A 58 23.26 25.55 41.18
CA ARG A 58 23.37 24.08 41.25
C ARG A 58 22.02 23.38 41.06
N GLN A 59 20.97 23.86 41.73
CA GLN A 59 19.61 23.33 41.56
C GLN A 59 19.10 23.51 40.12
N LEU A 60 19.36 24.68 39.51
CA LEU A 60 19.01 24.94 38.11
C LEU A 60 19.77 24.03 37.15
N ALA A 61 21.05 23.76 37.41
CA ALA A 61 21.85 22.83 36.61
C ALA A 61 21.33 21.39 36.74
N ALA A 62 21.02 20.94 37.95
CA ALA A 62 20.43 19.62 38.20
C ALA A 62 19.06 19.47 37.50
N PHE A 63 18.20 20.49 37.57
CA PHE A 63 16.90 20.49 36.91
C PHE A 63 17.02 20.50 35.38
N LYS A 64 18.00 21.23 34.83
CA LYS A 64 18.31 21.21 33.38
C LYS A 64 18.78 19.83 32.94
N GLN A 65 19.64 19.18 33.72
CA GLN A 65 20.14 17.83 33.45
C GLN A 65 19.02 16.77 33.56
N GLU A 66 18.12 16.92 34.55
CA GLU A 66 16.97 16.04 34.68
C GLU A 66 15.99 16.24 33.51
N LYS A 67 15.72 17.49 33.12
CA LYS A 67 14.91 17.80 31.93
C LYS A 67 15.47 17.16 30.66
N THR A 68 16.77 17.28 30.40
CA THR A 68 17.38 16.66 29.20
C THR A 68 17.34 15.13 29.27
N SER A 69 17.55 14.54 30.45
CA SER A 69 17.41 13.10 30.67
C SER A 69 15.99 12.60 30.39
N GLN A 70 14.97 13.32 30.88
CA GLN A 70 13.57 12.98 30.62
C GLN A 70 13.19 13.17 29.15
N GLN A 71 13.71 14.23 28.50
CA GLN A 71 13.46 14.49 27.08
C GLN A 71 14.05 13.38 26.19
N HIS A 72 15.26 12.90 26.51
CA HIS A 72 15.86 11.76 25.82
C HIS A 72 15.08 10.45 26.04
N LYS A 73 14.56 10.21 27.26
CA LYS A 73 13.68 9.06 27.54
C LYS A 73 12.38 9.13 26.73
N PHE A 74 11.80 10.32 26.60
CA PHE A 74 10.60 10.55 25.79
C PHE A 74 10.86 10.24 24.31
N GLU A 75 11.92 10.77 23.71
CA GLU A 75 12.29 10.50 22.32
C GLU A 75 12.54 9.00 22.08
N LYS A 76 13.23 8.32 23.00
CA LYS A 76 13.45 6.88 22.92
C LYS A 76 12.13 6.10 22.94
N THR A 77 11.20 6.49 23.80
CA THR A 77 9.87 5.83 23.92
C THR A 77 9.02 6.08 22.67
N GLN A 78 9.05 7.30 22.13
CA GLN A 78 8.35 7.65 20.91
C GLN A 78 8.87 6.86 19.70
N ASN A 79 10.19 6.66 19.62
CA ASN A 79 10.80 5.86 18.56
C ASN A 79 10.40 4.39 18.64
N GLU A 80 10.32 3.80 19.84
CA GLU A 80 9.83 2.43 20.02
C GLU A 80 8.34 2.30 19.68
N LEU A 81 7.51 3.27 20.04
CA LEU A 81 6.10 3.34 19.64
C LEU A 81 5.95 3.37 18.12
N ASN A 82 6.74 4.19 17.42
CA ASN A 82 6.73 4.27 15.97
C ASN A 82 7.17 2.94 15.33
N LYS A 83 8.19 2.27 15.87
CA LYS A 83 8.60 0.93 15.42
C LYS A 83 7.49 -0.10 15.62
N LEU A 84 6.80 -0.07 16.75
CA LEU A 84 5.72 -0.99 17.07
C LEU A 84 4.50 -0.76 16.15
N GLY A 85 4.15 0.51 15.89
CA GLY A 85 3.09 0.87 14.94
C GLY A 85 3.37 0.35 13.53
N LYS A 86 4.61 0.48 13.04
CA LYS A 86 5.02 -0.11 11.76
C LYS A 86 4.89 -1.64 11.75
N LYS A 87 5.28 -2.33 12.84
CA LYS A 87 5.11 -3.79 12.96
C LYS A 87 3.64 -4.21 12.91
N PHE A 88 2.75 -3.47 13.58
CA PHE A 88 1.32 -3.74 13.58
C PHE A 88 0.70 -3.59 12.19
N GLN A 89 1.03 -2.51 11.46
CA GLN A 89 0.58 -2.31 10.08
C GLN A 89 1.02 -3.44 9.14
N THR A 90 2.28 -3.89 9.27
CA THR A 90 2.78 -5.04 8.50
C THR A 90 2.02 -6.33 8.84
N GLN A 91 1.70 -6.55 10.13
CA GLN A 91 0.96 -7.73 10.56
C GLN A 91 -0.48 -7.72 10.06
N ASP A 92 -1.17 -6.58 10.12
CA ASP A 92 -2.51 -6.41 9.58
C ASP A 92 -2.56 -6.63 8.06
N THR A 93 -1.56 -6.11 7.33
CA THR A 93 -1.40 -6.37 5.89
C THR A 93 -1.24 -7.87 5.61
N ARG A 94 -0.40 -8.58 6.39
CA ARG A 94 -0.24 -10.04 6.27
C ARG A 94 -1.54 -10.78 6.53
N GLN A 95 -2.29 -10.39 7.56
CA GLN A 95 -3.57 -11.03 7.90
C GLN A 95 -4.61 -10.86 6.78
N ARG A 96 -4.74 -9.65 6.24
CA ARG A 96 -5.64 -9.38 5.11
C ARG A 96 -5.28 -10.20 3.87
N LEU A 97 -3.99 -10.38 3.63
CA LEU A 97 -3.54 -11.12 2.45
C LEU A 97 -3.62 -12.65 2.63
N HIS A 98 -3.46 -13.15 3.85
CA HIS A 98 -3.85 -14.52 4.19
C HIS A 98 -5.35 -14.76 3.97
N LEU A 99 -6.21 -13.81 4.36
CA LEU A 99 -7.65 -13.90 4.11
C LEU A 99 -7.97 -13.92 2.60
N ALA A 100 -7.31 -13.09 1.81
CA ALA A 100 -7.46 -13.10 0.35
C ALA A 100 -7.03 -14.45 -0.27
N ASN A 101 -5.93 -15.05 0.19
CA ASN A 101 -5.51 -16.38 -0.25
C ASN A 101 -6.53 -17.46 0.10
N VAL A 102 -7.13 -17.40 1.29
CA VAL A 102 -8.19 -18.33 1.69
C VAL A 102 -9.40 -18.18 0.76
N GLN A 103 -9.80 -16.95 0.45
CA GLN A 103 -10.91 -16.68 -0.49
C GLN A 103 -10.61 -17.19 -1.91
N LYS A 104 -9.38 -17.00 -2.41
CA LYS A 104 -8.94 -17.54 -3.71
C LYS A 104 -9.03 -19.07 -3.75
N LEU A 105 -8.57 -19.75 -2.69
CA LEU A 105 -8.65 -21.21 -2.57
C LEU A 105 -10.11 -21.70 -2.47
N GLN A 106 -10.96 -21.01 -1.70
CA GLN A 106 -12.39 -21.31 -1.60
C GLN A 106 -13.10 -21.18 -2.96
N HIS A 107 -12.77 -20.15 -3.73
CA HIS A 107 -13.32 -19.96 -5.07
C HIS A 107 -12.87 -21.09 -6.02
N GLN A 108 -11.57 -21.41 -6.02
CA GLN A 108 -11.04 -22.55 -6.80
C GLN A 108 -11.75 -23.85 -6.44
N GLN A 109 -11.99 -24.10 -5.14
CA GLN A 109 -12.75 -25.27 -4.68
C GLN A 109 -14.19 -25.28 -5.22
N LYS A 110 -14.87 -24.13 -5.22
CA LYS A 110 -16.24 -24.00 -5.75
C LYS A 110 -16.30 -24.32 -7.26
N VAL A 111 -15.34 -23.80 -8.04
CA VAL A 111 -15.25 -24.08 -9.48
C VAL A 111 -15.00 -25.56 -9.74
N ILE A 112 -14.05 -26.17 -9.01
CA ILE A 112 -13.77 -27.60 -9.12
C ILE A 112 -15.04 -28.40 -8.81
N LEU A 113 -15.75 -28.08 -7.72
CA LEU A 113 -16.98 -28.77 -7.34
C LEU A 113 -18.04 -28.69 -8.44
N ALA A 114 -18.25 -27.51 -9.04
CA ALA A 114 -19.19 -27.33 -10.14
C ALA A 114 -18.80 -28.17 -11.38
N THR A 115 -17.52 -28.26 -11.70
CA THR A 115 -17.04 -29.10 -12.82
C THR A 115 -17.23 -30.59 -12.54
N VAL A 116 -16.95 -31.04 -11.30
CA VAL A 116 -17.19 -32.43 -10.87
C VAL A 116 -18.67 -32.77 -10.99
N THR A 117 -19.57 -31.93 -10.48
CA THR A 117 -21.02 -32.15 -10.58
C THR A 117 -21.50 -32.19 -12.03
N SER A 118 -20.93 -31.37 -12.92
CA SER A 118 -21.24 -31.42 -14.36
C SER A 118 -20.79 -32.74 -14.99
N LEU A 119 -19.60 -33.23 -14.63
CA LEU A 119 -19.08 -34.52 -15.09
C LEU A 119 -19.91 -35.70 -14.55
N GLU A 120 -20.30 -35.66 -13.28
CA GLU A 120 -21.18 -36.68 -12.67
C GLU A 120 -22.54 -36.74 -13.38
N LYS A 121 -23.14 -35.59 -13.70
CA LYS A 121 -24.39 -35.55 -14.50
C LYS A 121 -24.20 -36.13 -15.91
N LYS A 122 -23.07 -35.84 -16.56
CA LYS A 122 -22.75 -36.44 -17.87
C LYS A 122 -22.55 -37.94 -17.75
N LEU A 123 -21.88 -38.41 -16.70
CA LEU A 123 -21.68 -39.83 -16.45
C LEU A 123 -23.01 -40.55 -16.25
N ASP A 124 -23.88 -40.03 -15.38
CA ASP A 124 -25.24 -40.56 -15.15
C ASP A 124 -26.07 -40.57 -16.44
N PHE A 125 -25.97 -39.53 -17.27
CA PHE A 125 -26.60 -39.50 -18.59
C PHE A 125 -26.09 -40.63 -19.50
N TYR A 126 -24.77 -40.84 -19.57
CA TYR A 126 -24.19 -41.89 -20.41
C TYR A 126 -24.47 -43.30 -19.87
N GLU A 127 -24.49 -43.49 -18.56
CA GLU A 127 -24.87 -44.77 -17.93
C GLU A 127 -26.33 -45.11 -18.20
N LYS A 128 -27.24 -44.14 -18.07
CA LYS A 128 -28.66 -44.30 -18.43
C LYS A 128 -28.84 -44.57 -19.92
N ALA A 129 -28.10 -43.87 -20.78
CA ALA A 129 -28.13 -44.11 -22.23
C ALA A 129 -27.57 -45.50 -22.59
N ALA A 130 -26.54 -45.98 -21.89
CA ALA A 130 -25.99 -47.33 -22.08
C ALA A 130 -26.98 -48.42 -21.63
N SER A 131 -27.64 -48.24 -20.50
CA SER A 131 -28.69 -49.16 -20.01
C SER A 131 -29.93 -49.17 -20.91
N GLN A 132 -30.39 -48.01 -21.38
CA GLN A 132 -31.47 -47.92 -22.36
C GLN A 132 -31.06 -48.50 -23.71
N LYS A 133 -29.81 -48.37 -24.14
CA LYS A 133 -29.31 -49.01 -25.37
C LYS A 133 -29.22 -50.53 -25.21
N ALA A 134 -28.87 -51.03 -24.02
CA ALA A 134 -28.87 -52.47 -23.70
C ALA A 134 -30.28 -53.07 -23.62
N GLU A 135 -31.28 -52.31 -23.15
CA GLU A 135 -32.71 -52.69 -23.21
C GLU A 135 -33.27 -52.58 -24.63
N ASN A 136 -33.00 -51.48 -25.35
CA ASN A 136 -33.47 -51.28 -26.73
C ASN A 136 -32.82 -52.24 -27.74
N LEU A 137 -31.60 -52.76 -27.49
CA LEU A 137 -31.00 -53.83 -28.29
C LEU A 137 -31.75 -55.17 -28.14
N LYS A 138 -32.48 -55.38 -27.05
CA LYS A 138 -33.37 -56.54 -26.88
C LYS A 138 -34.73 -56.33 -27.53
N ASP A 139 -35.17 -55.09 -27.69
CA ASP A 139 -36.56 -54.77 -28.02
C ASP A 139 -36.85 -54.23 -29.43
N ASN A 140 -35.90 -53.82 -30.28
CA ASN A 140 -36.25 -53.55 -31.69
C ASN A 140 -35.10 -53.67 -32.71
N PHE A 141 -35.15 -54.77 -33.48
CA PHE A 141 -35.24 -54.64 -34.93
C PHE A 141 -36.41 -53.70 -35.25
N ASN A 142 -36.18 -52.69 -36.10
CA ASN A 142 -37.17 -51.86 -36.79
C ASN A 142 -37.31 -50.40 -36.29
N LYS A 143 -37.08 -49.51 -37.26
CA LYS A 143 -37.37 -48.06 -37.35
C LYS A 143 -36.39 -47.04 -36.73
N ASN A 144 -35.54 -46.55 -37.62
CA ASN A 144 -34.83 -45.28 -37.52
C ASN A 144 -35.79 -44.08 -37.44
N SER A 145 -35.55 -43.18 -36.47
CA SER A 145 -35.79 -41.75 -36.62
C SER A 145 -34.93 -40.98 -35.62
N VAL A 146 -33.99 -40.17 -36.11
CA VAL A 146 -33.13 -39.31 -35.29
C VAL A 146 -33.81 -37.94 -35.16
N LYS A 147 -34.06 -37.49 -33.93
CA LYS A 147 -34.46 -36.10 -33.63
C LYS A 147 -33.19 -35.23 -33.44
N PRO A 148 -33.21 -33.94 -33.83
CA PRO A 148 -32.05 -33.08 -33.66
C PRO A 148 -31.86 -32.73 -32.18
N VAL A 149 -30.62 -32.83 -31.72
CA VAL A 149 -30.18 -32.36 -30.41
C VAL A 149 -30.11 -30.84 -30.47
N ILE A 150 -30.86 -30.16 -29.60
CA ILE A 150 -30.75 -28.71 -29.41
C ILE A 150 -29.44 -28.49 -28.64
N GLU A 151 -28.38 -28.03 -29.31
CA GLU A 151 -27.17 -27.52 -28.66
C GLU A 151 -27.52 -26.26 -27.87
N SER A 152 -27.56 -26.37 -26.53
CA SER A 152 -27.51 -25.20 -25.67
C SER A 152 -26.17 -24.51 -25.90
N GLN A 153 -26.14 -23.37 -26.60
CA GLN A 153 -24.94 -22.55 -26.67
C GLN A 153 -24.59 -22.11 -25.25
N GLU A 154 -23.49 -22.63 -24.70
CA GLU A 154 -22.97 -22.20 -23.41
C GLU A 154 -22.62 -20.71 -23.51
N SER A 155 -23.14 -19.89 -22.59
CA SER A 155 -22.81 -18.47 -22.48
C SER A 155 -21.31 -18.30 -22.22
N ILE A 156 -20.64 -17.45 -22.99
CA ILE A 156 -19.21 -17.16 -22.85
C ILE A 156 -19.04 -15.72 -22.38
N THR A 157 -18.21 -15.51 -21.36
CA THR A 157 -17.79 -14.17 -20.97
C THR A 157 -16.53 -13.79 -21.72
N ARG A 158 -16.55 -12.65 -22.41
CA ARG A 158 -15.43 -12.15 -23.22
C ARG A 158 -14.83 -10.93 -22.55
N VAL A 159 -13.55 -11.04 -22.20
CA VAL A 159 -12.82 -9.98 -21.50
C VAL A 159 -11.85 -9.33 -22.48
N TYR A 160 -12.06 -8.05 -22.72
CA TYR A 160 -11.22 -7.21 -23.57
C TYR A 160 -10.44 -6.23 -22.69
N ILE A 161 -9.12 -6.40 -22.65
CA ILE A 161 -8.24 -5.61 -21.79
C ILE A 161 -7.41 -4.66 -22.61
N ASP A 162 -7.65 -3.37 -22.42
CA ASP A 162 -6.76 -2.33 -22.87
C ASP A 162 -5.54 -2.29 -21.94
N GLY A 163 -4.41 -2.79 -22.44
CA GLY A 163 -3.19 -2.86 -21.66
C GLY A 163 -2.60 -1.50 -21.29
N ASN A 164 -2.86 -0.46 -22.10
CA ASN A 164 -2.40 0.89 -21.78
C ASN A 164 -3.22 1.48 -20.65
N ASN A 165 -4.56 1.46 -20.78
CA ASN A 165 -5.45 1.98 -19.74
C ASN A 165 -5.33 1.18 -18.43
N LEU A 166 -5.18 -0.15 -18.50
CA LEU A 166 -4.93 -0.96 -17.31
C LEU A 166 -3.58 -0.64 -16.66
N SER A 167 -2.50 -0.43 -17.45
CA SER A 167 -1.18 -0.06 -16.91
C SER A 167 -1.26 1.26 -16.15
N PHE A 168 -1.87 2.29 -16.74
CA PHE A 168 -2.05 3.59 -16.08
C PHE A 168 -2.91 3.50 -14.82
N ALA A 169 -3.96 2.66 -14.85
CA ALA A 169 -4.79 2.42 -13.68
C ALA A 169 -4.01 1.76 -12.53
N VAL A 170 -3.25 0.70 -12.83
CA VAL A 170 -2.42 -0.03 -11.86
C VAL A 170 -1.33 0.87 -11.28
N ASP A 171 -0.65 1.65 -12.11
CA ASP A 171 0.35 2.64 -11.65
C ASP A 171 -0.29 3.67 -10.72
N GLY A 172 -1.49 4.16 -11.07
CA GLY A 172 -2.27 5.08 -10.25
C GLY A 172 -2.80 4.49 -8.94
N LEU A 173 -2.88 3.16 -8.82
CA LEU A 173 -3.21 2.43 -7.58
C LEU A 173 -1.97 2.04 -6.78
N GLN A 174 -0.76 2.21 -7.36
CA GLN A 174 0.52 1.87 -6.75
C GLN A 174 0.64 0.38 -6.35
N ILE A 175 0.03 -0.51 -7.12
CA ILE A 175 0.13 -1.96 -6.92
C ILE A 175 0.95 -2.62 -8.02
N GLU A 176 1.55 -3.78 -7.72
CA GLU A 176 2.05 -4.67 -8.76
C GLU A 176 0.94 -5.69 -9.08
N LEU A 177 0.40 -5.66 -10.29
CA LEU A 177 -0.76 -6.48 -10.67
C LEU A 177 -0.39 -7.97 -10.83
N ASP A 178 -1.15 -8.86 -10.18
CA ASP A 178 -1.18 -10.29 -10.42
C ASP A 178 -2.25 -10.59 -11.49
N TYR A 179 -1.78 -10.94 -12.69
CA TYR A 179 -2.66 -11.20 -13.84
C TYR A 179 -3.42 -12.54 -13.71
N ASP A 180 -2.97 -13.49 -12.89
CA ASP A 180 -3.76 -14.68 -12.59
C ASP A 180 -4.89 -14.34 -11.60
N ALA A 181 -4.60 -13.50 -10.61
CA ALA A 181 -5.63 -13.02 -9.69
C ALA A 181 -6.70 -12.19 -10.40
N LEU A 182 -6.31 -11.31 -11.33
CA LEU A 182 -7.25 -10.57 -12.18
C LEU A 182 -8.13 -11.52 -13.00
N ARG A 183 -7.52 -12.52 -13.62
CA ARG A 183 -8.25 -13.53 -14.41
C ARG A 183 -9.29 -14.24 -13.55
N ILE A 184 -8.91 -14.66 -12.33
CA ILE A 184 -9.79 -15.36 -11.40
C ILE A 184 -10.93 -14.46 -10.94
N GLU A 185 -10.63 -13.22 -10.55
CA GLU A 185 -11.63 -12.26 -10.10
C GLU A 185 -12.68 -11.98 -11.18
N LEU A 186 -12.25 -11.77 -12.43
CA LEU A 186 -13.17 -11.49 -13.55
C LEU A 186 -13.88 -12.74 -14.09
N SER A 187 -13.63 -13.92 -13.54
CA SER A 187 -14.27 -15.18 -13.99
C SER A 187 -15.29 -15.75 -13.00
N GLN A 188 -15.56 -15.11 -11.86
CA GLN A 188 -16.16 -15.75 -10.68
C GLN A 188 -17.54 -16.39 -10.89
N ASP A 189 -18.35 -15.86 -11.80
CA ASP A 189 -19.74 -16.31 -12.00
C ASP A 189 -20.00 -16.87 -13.40
N THR A 190 -18.94 -17.33 -14.08
CA THR A 190 -19.00 -17.69 -15.50
C THR A 190 -18.46 -19.11 -15.73
N SER A 191 -19.10 -19.88 -16.61
CA SER A 191 -18.64 -21.24 -16.95
C SER A 191 -17.40 -21.22 -17.83
N ARG A 192 -17.27 -20.19 -18.68
CA ARG A 192 -16.17 -20.04 -19.63
C ARG A 192 -15.87 -18.56 -19.88
N THR A 193 -14.59 -18.23 -19.80
CA THR A 193 -14.09 -16.87 -19.99
C THR A 193 -12.93 -16.85 -20.97
N ASN A 194 -12.98 -15.95 -21.95
CA ASN A 194 -11.87 -15.71 -22.89
C ASN A 194 -11.26 -14.34 -22.60
N PHE A 195 -9.93 -14.28 -22.46
CA PHE A 195 -9.21 -13.05 -22.16
C PHE A 195 -8.35 -12.61 -23.34
N LYS A 196 -8.55 -11.37 -23.78
CA LYS A 196 -7.75 -10.70 -24.80
C LYS A 196 -7.05 -9.49 -24.20
N TYR A 197 -5.74 -9.40 -24.38
CA TYR A 197 -4.90 -8.32 -23.87
C TYR A 197 -4.25 -7.56 -25.03
N TYR A 198 -4.60 -6.28 -25.18
CA TYR A 198 -4.16 -5.43 -26.27
C TYR A 198 -3.00 -4.56 -25.81
N THR A 199 -1.87 -4.61 -26.54
CA THR A 199 -0.67 -3.87 -26.12
C THR A 199 0.24 -3.49 -27.28
N GLY A 200 0.95 -2.38 -27.13
CA GLY A 200 1.93 -1.91 -28.09
C GLY A 200 3.22 -2.75 -28.04
N ILE A 201 3.71 -3.17 -29.21
CA ILE A 201 4.94 -3.97 -29.33
C ILE A 201 6.08 -3.11 -29.89
N HIS A 202 7.21 -3.10 -29.19
CA HIS A 202 8.43 -2.46 -29.68
C HIS A 202 9.09 -3.36 -30.73
N SER A 203 9.67 -2.75 -31.77
CA SER A 203 10.47 -3.44 -32.77
C SER A 203 11.86 -2.80 -32.84
N PRO A 204 12.94 -3.49 -32.42
CA PRO A 204 12.96 -4.85 -31.87
C PRO A 204 12.36 -4.93 -30.45
N MET A 205 11.73 -6.05 -30.14
CA MET A 205 11.17 -6.30 -28.80
C MET A 205 12.29 -6.56 -27.79
N ASN A 206 12.26 -5.83 -26.66
CA ASN A 206 13.22 -6.05 -25.58
C ASN A 206 12.87 -7.29 -24.74
N ASP A 207 13.85 -7.81 -23.99
CA ASP A 207 13.66 -9.05 -23.23
C ASP A 207 12.62 -8.94 -22.11
N GLY A 208 12.44 -7.74 -21.53
CA GLY A 208 11.42 -7.48 -20.51
C GLY A 208 10.02 -7.65 -21.08
N GLN A 209 9.75 -7.02 -22.23
CA GLN A 209 8.49 -7.12 -22.95
C GLN A 209 8.23 -8.56 -23.42
N ARG A 210 9.26 -9.26 -23.92
CA ARG A 210 9.16 -10.69 -24.27
C ARG A 210 8.71 -11.54 -23.09
N ARG A 211 9.40 -11.45 -21.96
CA ARG A 211 9.07 -12.20 -20.73
C ARG A 211 7.65 -11.89 -20.23
N PHE A 212 7.24 -10.63 -20.31
CA PHE A 212 5.90 -10.22 -19.90
C PHE A 212 4.81 -10.84 -20.79
N ILE A 213 4.99 -10.80 -22.11
CA ILE A 213 4.06 -11.42 -23.06
C ILE A 213 3.99 -12.94 -22.87
N ASP A 214 5.13 -13.59 -22.68
CA ASP A 214 5.18 -15.04 -22.43
C ASP A 214 4.47 -15.40 -21.12
N TYR A 215 4.64 -14.58 -20.08
CA TYR A 215 3.90 -14.72 -18.83
C TYR A 215 2.37 -14.58 -19.02
N LEU A 216 1.90 -13.56 -19.75
CA LEU A 216 0.47 -13.40 -20.05
C LEU A 216 -0.10 -14.61 -20.81
N LYS A 217 0.62 -15.09 -21.83
CA LYS A 217 0.23 -16.29 -22.59
C LYS A 217 0.17 -17.54 -21.70
N TYR A 218 1.14 -17.70 -20.79
CA TYR A 218 1.11 -18.78 -19.79
C TYR A 218 -0.13 -18.70 -18.89
N GLN A 219 -0.55 -17.49 -18.52
CA GLN A 219 -1.81 -17.24 -17.79
C GLN A 219 -3.07 -17.35 -18.66
N ARG A 220 -2.96 -17.80 -19.92
CA ARG A 220 -4.05 -18.02 -20.88
C ARG A 220 -4.71 -16.74 -21.42
N TYR A 221 -3.97 -15.64 -21.44
CA TYR A 221 -4.37 -14.46 -22.20
C TYR A 221 -3.98 -14.62 -23.67
N GLU A 222 -4.90 -14.32 -24.59
CA GLU A 222 -4.56 -14.02 -25.98
C GLU A 222 -3.96 -12.61 -26.02
N VAL A 223 -2.69 -12.48 -26.40
CA VAL A 223 -2.00 -11.18 -26.45
C VAL A 223 -2.02 -10.66 -27.88
N ILE A 224 -2.68 -9.51 -28.09
CA ILE A 224 -2.79 -8.82 -29.37
C ILE A 224 -1.75 -7.70 -29.39
N GLY A 225 -0.71 -7.91 -30.19
CA GLY A 225 0.35 -6.94 -30.41
C GLY A 225 -0.04 -5.88 -31.45
N LEU A 226 0.15 -4.61 -31.09
CA LEU A 226 -0.19 -3.46 -31.93
C LEU A 226 1.04 -2.60 -32.21
N PRO A 227 1.07 -1.84 -33.32
CA PRO A 227 2.16 -0.93 -33.61
C PRO A 227 2.21 0.22 -32.60
N ILE A 228 3.42 0.74 -32.37
CA ILE A 228 3.64 1.91 -31.53
C ILE A 228 4.16 3.07 -32.36
N SER A 229 3.81 4.29 -31.96
CA SER A 229 4.31 5.53 -32.55
C SER A 229 4.92 6.42 -31.48
N ALA A 230 6.00 7.12 -31.82
CA ALA A 230 6.60 8.11 -30.94
C ALA A 230 5.66 9.30 -30.78
N ARG A 231 5.46 9.77 -29.56
CA ARG A 231 4.71 11.00 -29.33
C ARG A 231 5.61 12.20 -29.70
N PRO A 232 5.11 13.20 -30.46
CA PRO A 232 5.93 14.28 -31.01
C PRO A 232 6.81 15.03 -29.98
N ASP A 233 6.32 15.15 -28.75
CA ASP A 233 6.93 15.96 -27.69
C ASP A 233 7.41 15.16 -26.47
N SER A 234 7.47 13.83 -26.54
CA SER A 234 7.94 13.01 -25.41
C SER A 234 8.83 11.86 -25.85
N LYS A 235 9.66 11.38 -24.92
CA LYS A 235 10.41 10.12 -25.08
C LYS A 235 9.52 8.88 -24.92
N THR A 236 8.19 9.04 -24.97
CA THR A 236 7.24 7.96 -24.75
C THR A 236 6.55 7.56 -26.05
N PHE A 237 6.17 6.30 -26.12
CA PHE A 237 5.45 5.74 -27.26
C PHE A 237 3.96 5.62 -26.93
N LYS A 238 3.10 5.82 -27.92
CA LYS A 238 1.67 5.49 -27.85
C LYS A 238 1.41 4.25 -28.69
N THR A 239 0.59 3.32 -28.21
CA THR A 239 0.01 2.29 -29.07
C THR A 239 -0.92 2.96 -30.09
N VAL A 240 -0.89 2.50 -31.33
CA VAL A 240 -1.68 3.09 -32.42
C VAL A 240 -2.81 2.12 -32.78
N GLY A 241 -4.04 2.61 -32.67
CA GLY A 241 -5.24 1.88 -33.08
C GLY A 241 -5.69 0.79 -32.12
N ASP A 242 -5.25 0.83 -30.86
CA ASP A 242 -5.73 0.00 -29.76
C ASP A 242 -7.24 0.10 -29.61
N ASP A 243 -7.79 1.30 -29.41
CA ASP A 243 -9.22 1.50 -29.17
C ASP A 243 -10.07 0.96 -30.33
N VAL A 244 -9.64 1.27 -31.56
CA VAL A 244 -10.30 0.81 -32.78
C VAL A 244 -10.23 -0.70 -32.93
N LYS A 245 -9.07 -1.32 -32.67
CA LYS A 245 -8.91 -2.77 -32.79
C LYS A 245 -9.75 -3.52 -31.76
N ILE A 246 -9.78 -3.02 -30.52
CA ILE A 246 -10.61 -3.56 -29.45
C ILE A 246 -12.08 -3.50 -29.87
N ALA A 247 -12.57 -2.34 -30.30
CA ALA A 247 -13.95 -2.15 -30.72
C ALA A 247 -14.35 -3.09 -31.88
N VAL A 248 -13.49 -3.22 -32.90
CA VAL A 248 -13.73 -4.12 -34.04
C VAL A 248 -13.80 -5.59 -33.60
N ASP A 249 -12.91 -6.02 -32.71
CA ASP A 249 -12.93 -7.39 -32.21
C ASP A 249 -14.19 -7.68 -31.38
N MET A 250 -14.59 -6.75 -30.51
CA MET A 250 -15.81 -6.89 -29.71
C MET A 250 -17.03 -7.09 -30.63
N ILE A 251 -17.21 -6.22 -31.62
CA ILE A 251 -18.34 -6.30 -32.58
C ILE A 251 -18.32 -7.61 -33.38
N ARG A 252 -17.13 -8.11 -33.74
CA ARG A 252 -16.98 -9.30 -34.57
C ARG A 252 -17.23 -10.59 -33.80
N GLU A 253 -16.85 -10.64 -32.54
CA GLU A 253 -16.77 -11.88 -31.77
C GLU A 253 -17.96 -12.10 -30.85
N VAL A 254 -18.55 -11.02 -30.35
CA VAL A 254 -19.66 -11.06 -29.40
C VAL A 254 -20.92 -11.58 -30.09
N LYS A 255 -21.54 -12.59 -29.48
CA LYS A 255 -22.78 -13.20 -29.91
C LYS A 255 -23.86 -13.00 -28.85
N LYS A 256 -25.12 -13.09 -29.25
CA LYS A 256 -26.25 -13.05 -28.33
C LYS A 256 -26.12 -14.17 -27.28
N GLY A 257 -26.21 -13.81 -26.00
CA GLY A 257 -26.02 -14.74 -24.88
C GLY A 257 -24.59 -14.80 -24.34
N ASP A 258 -23.63 -14.11 -24.97
CA ASP A 258 -22.35 -13.80 -24.34
C ASP A 258 -22.54 -12.70 -23.29
N ASP A 259 -21.57 -12.57 -22.39
CA ASP A 259 -21.38 -11.40 -21.53
C ASP A 259 -20.03 -10.74 -21.88
N VAL A 260 -19.95 -9.42 -21.78
CA VAL A 260 -18.73 -8.67 -22.12
C VAL A 260 -18.18 -7.95 -20.90
N ILE A 261 -16.88 -8.07 -20.70
CA ILE A 261 -16.13 -7.27 -19.73
C ILE A 261 -15.11 -6.43 -20.50
N LEU A 262 -15.25 -5.11 -20.43
CA LEU A 262 -14.29 -4.16 -20.98
C LEU A 262 -13.42 -3.61 -19.84
N VAL A 263 -12.12 -3.92 -19.86
CA VAL A 263 -11.16 -3.35 -18.91
C VAL A 263 -10.54 -2.11 -19.54
N SER A 264 -11.28 -1.00 -19.48
CA SER A 264 -10.85 0.34 -19.85
C SER A 264 -11.81 1.38 -19.25
N GLY A 265 -11.31 2.59 -18.98
CA GLY A 265 -12.11 3.73 -18.56
C GLY A 265 -12.42 4.73 -19.67
N ASP A 266 -11.91 4.48 -20.89
CA ASP A 266 -11.95 5.46 -21.98
C ASP A 266 -13.36 5.64 -22.58
N GLY A 267 -13.79 6.88 -22.73
CA GLY A 267 -15.08 7.23 -23.32
C GLY A 267 -15.18 6.88 -24.81
N ASP A 268 -14.05 6.69 -25.50
CA ASP A 268 -14.03 6.33 -26.93
C ASP A 268 -14.70 4.97 -27.22
N PHE A 269 -14.89 4.13 -26.19
CA PHE A 269 -15.60 2.85 -26.30
C PHE A 269 -17.13 2.97 -26.25
N ILE A 270 -17.70 4.14 -25.95
CA ILE A 270 -19.16 4.33 -25.85
C ILE A 270 -19.93 3.77 -27.06
N PRO A 271 -19.56 4.09 -28.32
CA PRO A 271 -20.30 3.60 -29.48
C PRO A 271 -20.31 2.07 -29.61
N VAL A 272 -19.22 1.39 -29.23
CA VAL A 272 -19.17 -0.08 -29.28
C VAL A 272 -19.94 -0.73 -28.14
N VAL A 273 -19.96 -0.11 -26.96
CA VAL A 273 -20.77 -0.58 -25.82
C VAL A 273 -22.26 -0.54 -26.19
N GLU A 274 -22.74 0.57 -26.75
CA GLU A 274 -24.15 0.72 -27.18
C GLU A 274 -24.54 -0.31 -28.25
N GLU A 275 -23.68 -0.53 -29.25
CA GLU A 275 -23.91 -1.53 -30.30
C GLU A 275 -23.99 -2.96 -29.73
N ILE A 276 -23.15 -3.30 -28.76
CA ILE A 276 -23.19 -4.62 -28.10
C ILE A 276 -24.46 -4.79 -27.28
N GLN A 277 -24.86 -3.76 -26.54
CA GLN A 277 -26.10 -3.78 -25.76
C GLN A 277 -27.34 -3.92 -26.65
N CYS A 278 -27.34 -3.30 -27.83
CA CYS A 278 -28.40 -3.46 -28.83
C CYS A 278 -28.54 -4.92 -29.31
N ARG A 279 -27.49 -5.74 -29.21
CA ARG A 279 -27.52 -7.19 -29.51
C ARG A 279 -28.05 -8.03 -28.34
N GLY A 280 -28.45 -7.39 -27.24
CA GLY A 280 -28.95 -8.03 -26.03
C GLY A 280 -27.84 -8.68 -25.20
N VAL A 281 -26.63 -8.13 -25.26
CA VAL A 281 -25.45 -8.59 -24.49
C VAL A 281 -25.13 -7.57 -23.41
N LYS A 282 -24.90 -8.04 -22.19
CA LYS A 282 -24.53 -7.17 -21.07
C LYS A 282 -23.06 -6.77 -21.17
N VAL A 283 -22.78 -5.53 -20.81
CA VAL A 283 -21.43 -4.98 -20.77
C VAL A 283 -21.09 -4.49 -19.36
N THR A 284 -20.12 -5.16 -18.75
CA THR A 284 -19.48 -4.72 -17.51
C THR A 284 -18.20 -3.94 -17.83
N VAL A 285 -18.06 -2.75 -17.27
CA VAL A 285 -16.85 -1.93 -17.42
C VAL A 285 -15.99 -2.05 -16.16
N VAL A 286 -14.70 -2.33 -16.34
CA VAL A 286 -13.71 -2.42 -15.26
C VAL A 286 -12.70 -1.29 -15.43
N ALA A 287 -12.66 -0.36 -14.48
CA ALA A 287 -11.78 0.80 -14.56
C ALA A 287 -11.39 1.32 -13.18
N LYS A 288 -10.37 2.18 -13.14
CA LYS A 288 -10.08 2.99 -11.95
C LYS A 288 -11.10 4.13 -11.86
N LYS A 289 -11.63 4.43 -10.67
CA LYS A 289 -12.64 5.49 -10.43
C LYS A 289 -12.26 6.82 -11.09
N SER A 290 -11.02 7.25 -10.91
CA SER A 290 -10.55 8.54 -11.43
C SER A 290 -10.31 8.57 -12.95
N MET A 291 -10.36 7.42 -13.61
CA MET A 291 -10.06 7.27 -15.05
C MET A 291 -11.29 6.84 -15.86
N LEU A 292 -12.42 6.61 -15.22
CA LEU A 292 -13.65 6.20 -15.89
C LEU A 292 -14.40 7.44 -16.42
N SER A 293 -14.70 7.44 -17.72
CA SER A 293 -15.59 8.42 -18.33
C SER A 293 -16.98 8.38 -17.68
N GLU A 294 -17.50 9.56 -17.31
CA GLU A 294 -18.82 9.68 -16.70
C GLU A 294 -19.92 9.12 -17.61
N GLN A 295 -19.86 9.38 -18.92
CA GLN A 295 -20.84 8.87 -19.85
C GLN A 295 -20.73 7.36 -20.02
N LEU A 296 -19.51 6.80 -20.07
CA LEU A 296 -19.31 5.35 -20.11
C LEU A 296 -19.89 4.67 -18.85
N SER A 297 -19.70 5.28 -17.69
CA SER A 297 -20.25 4.76 -16.42
C SER A 297 -21.79 4.72 -16.38
N LYS A 298 -22.45 5.63 -17.12
CA LYS A 298 -23.92 5.72 -17.18
C LYS A 298 -24.54 4.70 -18.11
N ILE A 299 -23.83 4.31 -19.18
CA ILE A 299 -24.36 3.36 -20.17
C ILE A 299 -24.02 1.91 -19.84
N ALA A 300 -22.92 1.65 -19.12
CA ALA A 300 -22.52 0.30 -18.75
C ALA A 300 -23.59 -0.37 -17.88
N ASP A 301 -23.85 -1.66 -18.10
CA ASP A 301 -24.80 -2.42 -17.28
C ASP A 301 -24.29 -2.59 -15.85
N GLU A 302 -22.98 -2.72 -15.70
CA GLU A 302 -22.29 -2.82 -14.42
C GLU A 302 -20.92 -2.14 -14.50
N VAL A 303 -20.47 -1.59 -13.38
CA VAL A 303 -19.13 -1.02 -13.23
C VAL A 303 -18.43 -1.67 -12.06
N ILE A 304 -17.26 -2.26 -12.32
CA ILE A 304 -16.35 -2.77 -11.31
C ILE A 304 -15.17 -1.81 -11.18
N TYR A 305 -15.01 -1.23 -10.01
CA TYR A 305 -13.89 -0.33 -9.76
C TYR A 305 -12.64 -1.10 -9.33
N LEU A 306 -11.53 -0.90 -10.05
CA LEU A 306 -10.23 -1.48 -9.69
C LEU A 306 -9.80 -1.07 -8.28
N ASP A 307 -10.13 0.14 -7.85
CA ASP A 307 -9.90 0.66 -6.50
C ASP A 307 -10.50 -0.23 -5.41
N ASP A 308 -11.66 -0.85 -5.68
CA ASP A 308 -12.42 -1.62 -4.70
C ASP A 308 -11.95 -3.08 -4.64
N ILE A 309 -11.31 -3.59 -5.71
CA ILE A 309 -10.79 -4.97 -5.78
C ILE A 309 -9.26 -5.07 -5.74
N GLN A 310 -8.53 -3.94 -5.69
CA GLN A 310 -7.06 -3.88 -5.78
C GLN A 310 -6.33 -4.83 -4.82
N TYR A 311 -6.87 -5.06 -3.62
CA TYR A 311 -6.26 -5.93 -2.60
C TYR A 311 -6.28 -7.41 -2.99
N LYS A 312 -7.23 -7.83 -3.84
CA LYS A 312 -7.28 -9.18 -4.42
C LYS A 312 -6.33 -9.32 -5.60
N LEU A 313 -6.04 -8.20 -6.27
CA LEU A 313 -5.28 -8.14 -7.52
C LEU A 313 -3.77 -7.91 -7.32
N ALA A 314 -3.36 -7.37 -6.17
CA ALA A 314 -1.95 -7.06 -5.92
C ALA A 314 -1.12 -8.33 -5.68
N LYS A 315 0.06 -8.43 -6.31
CA LYS A 315 1.03 -9.48 -6.03
C LYS A 315 1.47 -9.44 -4.57
N TYR A 316 1.56 -10.62 -3.99
CA TYR A 316 2.17 -10.82 -2.67
C TYR A 316 3.69 -10.58 -2.80
N ARG A 317 4.17 -9.36 -2.56
CA ARG A 317 5.59 -9.21 -2.24
C ARG A 317 5.79 -9.81 -0.86
N LYS A 318 6.49 -10.96 -0.79
CA LYS A 318 7.27 -11.27 0.40
C LYS A 318 8.17 -10.05 0.59
N PHE A 319 7.89 -9.21 1.58
CA PHE A 319 8.89 -8.27 2.03
C PHE A 319 10.05 -9.11 2.55
N ASP A 320 11.10 -9.23 1.75
CA ASP A 320 12.39 -9.68 2.25
C ASP A 320 12.74 -8.73 3.39
N ALA A 321 12.72 -9.29 4.60
CA ALA A 321 13.18 -8.60 5.78
C ALA A 321 14.70 -8.47 5.64
N ALA A 322 15.14 -7.26 5.28
CA ALA A 322 16.50 -6.81 5.56
C ALA A 322 16.68 -6.58 7.07
#